data_AF-A0A7C4DZJ1-F1
#
_entry.id   AF-A0A7C4DZJ1-F1
#
_cell.length_a   1.000
_cell.length_b   1.000
_cell.length_c   1.000
_cell.angle_alpha   90.00
_cell.angle_beta   90.00
_cell.angle_gamma   90.00
#
_symmetry.space_group_name_H-M   'P 1'
#
loop_
_entity.id
_entity.type
_entity.pdbx_description
1 polymer ?
#
loop_
_entity_poly.entity_id
_entity_poly.type
_entity_poly.pdbx_seq_one_letter_code
_entity_poly.pdbx_strand_id
1 'polypeptide(L)'
;PLIELVSDVAEQKGTGRWTSQTALELGVPTPSIDVAVTYRTISTFREVRKTLSNNYLKTSNSKIVKIPRSFLPDLEKSFYLSMIISHAQGLHLIKKASEIYGYSIDLKKLLKLWRGGSVIRSKIIYRLIEVLERSPGIENILLDEEVYKEVLELERALRILLSHLKSTDIPTPLLDSTLNYLISMRRERLPTNIIQLLRDRFGYHGFERIDKSGKFHLE
;
A
#
# COMPACT_ATOMS: atom_id res chain seq x y z
N PRO A 1 29.83 -5.61 7.06
CA PRO A 1 29.13 -4.58 7.87
C PRO A 1 28.26 -5.26 8.94
N LEU A 2 28.01 -4.64 10.10
CA LEU A 2 27.20 -5.28 11.18
C LEU A 2 25.83 -5.76 10.68
N ILE A 3 25.20 -5.00 9.77
CA ILE A 3 23.89 -5.35 9.18
C ILE A 3 23.85 -6.72 8.51
N GLU A 4 24.97 -7.21 7.96
CA GLU A 4 25.06 -8.54 7.31
C GLU A 4 25.08 -9.70 8.33
N LEU A 5 25.28 -9.39 9.62
CA LEU A 5 25.34 -10.38 10.70
C LEU A 5 24.04 -10.45 11.52
N VAL A 6 23.12 -9.50 11.30
CA VAL A 6 21.84 -9.45 12.01
C VAL A 6 20.88 -10.47 11.39
N SER A 7 20.10 -11.15 12.22
CA SER A 7 19.06 -12.07 11.73
C SER A 7 18.02 -11.31 10.90
N ASP A 8 17.61 -11.93 9.79
CA ASP A 8 16.56 -11.42 8.92
C ASP A 8 15.14 -11.71 9.43
N VAL A 9 14.98 -12.14 10.69
CA VAL A 9 13.68 -12.41 11.33
C VAL A 9 13.19 -11.16 12.06
N ALA A 10 12.12 -10.57 11.55
CA ALA A 10 11.53 -9.36 12.11
C ALA A 10 10.38 -9.68 13.08
N GLU A 11 10.58 -9.37 14.36
CA GLU A 11 9.51 -9.46 15.36
C GLU A 11 8.47 -8.32 15.23
N GLN A 12 7.29 -8.54 15.80
CA GLN A 12 6.25 -7.52 15.89
C GLN A 12 5.44 -7.66 17.19
N LYS A 13 5.03 -6.53 17.76
CA LYS A 13 4.22 -6.47 19.01
C LYS A 13 2.71 -6.39 18.76
N GLY A 14 2.26 -6.61 17.53
CA GLY A 14 0.84 -6.72 17.17
C GLY A 14 0.18 -5.44 16.63
N THR A 15 0.68 -4.25 16.92
CA THR A 15 0.01 -2.99 16.51
C THR A 15 -0.18 -2.86 14.99
N GLY A 16 0.81 -3.28 14.19
CA GLY A 16 0.65 -3.31 12.73
C GLY A 16 -0.44 -4.29 12.27
N ARG A 17 -0.52 -5.47 12.89
CA ARG A 17 -1.57 -6.46 12.61
C ARG A 17 -2.95 -5.91 12.96
N TRP A 18 -3.09 -5.23 14.09
CA TRP A 18 -4.35 -4.60 14.49
C TRP A 18 -4.80 -3.55 13.48
N THR A 19 -3.88 -2.73 12.97
CA THR A 19 -4.22 -1.76 11.91
C THR A 19 -4.80 -2.44 10.67
N SER A 20 -4.17 -3.52 10.18
CA SER A 20 -4.70 -4.28 9.03
C SER A 20 -6.04 -4.95 9.33
N GLN A 21 -6.25 -5.48 10.55
CA GLN A 21 -7.52 -6.08 10.94
C GLN A 21 -8.65 -5.03 10.97
N THR A 22 -8.41 -3.90 11.61
CA THR A 22 -9.36 -2.78 11.65
C THR A 22 -9.64 -2.24 10.24
N ALA A 23 -8.65 -2.18 9.36
CA ALA A 23 -8.86 -1.76 7.97
C ALA A 23 -9.83 -2.67 7.22
N LEU A 24 -9.68 -3.99 7.36
CA LEU A 24 -10.58 -4.98 6.79
C LEU A 24 -12.00 -4.88 7.39
N GLU A 25 -12.11 -4.73 8.71
CA GLU A 25 -13.39 -4.58 9.42
C GLU A 25 -14.16 -3.32 8.97
N LEU A 26 -13.45 -2.21 8.76
CA LEU A 26 -14.04 -0.93 8.35
C LEU A 26 -14.20 -0.78 6.83
N GLY A 27 -13.78 -1.77 6.05
CA GLY A 27 -13.86 -1.73 4.58
C GLY A 27 -12.95 -0.68 3.94
N VAL A 28 -11.80 -0.36 4.55
CA VAL A 28 -10.83 0.61 4.04
C VAL A 28 -9.58 -0.11 3.53
N PRO A 29 -9.18 0.05 2.26
CA PRO A 29 -8.00 -0.61 1.73
C PRO A 29 -6.71 0.04 2.25
N THR A 30 -5.87 -0.73 2.96
CA THR A 30 -4.54 -0.30 3.43
C THR A 30 -3.39 -1.21 2.96
N PRO A 31 -3.31 -1.53 1.65
CA PRO A 31 -2.44 -2.59 1.17
C PRO A 31 -0.94 -2.32 1.40
N SER A 32 -0.52 -1.06 1.61
CA SER A 32 0.87 -0.76 1.97
C SER A 32 1.23 -1.24 3.38
N ILE A 33 0.29 -1.11 4.31
CA ILE A 33 0.46 -1.59 5.70
C ILE A 33 0.35 -3.12 5.73
N ASP A 34 -0.60 -3.67 4.98
CA ASP A 34 -0.87 -5.12 4.96
C ASP A 34 0.34 -5.90 4.45
N VAL A 35 0.96 -5.44 3.35
CA VAL A 35 2.17 -6.10 2.83
C VAL A 35 3.36 -5.94 3.77
N ALA A 36 3.48 -4.83 4.50
CA ALA A 36 4.53 -4.63 5.49
C ALA A 36 4.41 -5.62 6.65
N VAL A 37 3.19 -5.84 7.18
CA VAL A 37 2.91 -6.86 8.20
C VAL A 37 3.15 -8.27 7.66
N THR A 38 2.71 -8.52 6.42
CA THR A 38 2.86 -9.81 5.76
C THR A 38 4.33 -10.17 5.60
N TYR A 39 5.19 -9.24 5.19
CA TYR A 39 6.62 -9.53 4.97
C TYR A 39 7.41 -9.71 6.27
N ARG A 40 7.03 -9.03 7.36
CA ARG A 40 7.55 -9.37 8.70
C ARG A 40 7.16 -10.80 9.07
N THR A 41 5.93 -11.20 8.78
CA THR A 41 5.45 -12.55 9.05
C THR A 41 6.16 -13.60 8.18
N ILE A 42 6.36 -13.35 6.88
CA ILE A 42 7.15 -14.23 5.99
C ILE A 42 8.58 -14.44 6.54
N SER A 43 9.17 -13.40 7.12
CA SER A 43 10.54 -13.47 7.64
C SER A 43 10.70 -14.52 8.76
N THR A 44 9.66 -14.77 9.56
CA THR A 44 9.70 -15.74 10.68
C THR A 44 9.74 -17.19 10.22
N PHE A 45 9.31 -17.48 8.99
CA PHE A 45 9.37 -18.82 8.38
C PHE A 45 10.79 -19.17 7.90
N ARG A 46 11.83 -18.83 8.66
CA ARG A 46 13.24 -18.96 8.25
C ARG A 46 13.62 -20.36 7.80
N GLU A 47 13.27 -21.39 8.57
CA GLU A 47 13.64 -22.78 8.21
C GLU A 47 12.89 -23.28 6.96
N VAL A 48 11.63 -22.86 6.78
CA VAL A 48 10.88 -23.13 5.55
C VAL A 48 11.53 -22.41 4.38
N ARG A 49 11.84 -21.11 4.51
CA ARG A 49 12.52 -20.32 3.47
C ARG A 49 13.88 -20.91 3.09
N LYS A 50 14.65 -21.38 4.07
CA LYS A 50 15.94 -22.06 3.85
C LYS A 50 15.76 -23.35 3.05
N THR A 51 14.77 -24.16 3.42
CA THR A 51 14.47 -25.41 2.70
C THR A 51 14.02 -25.13 1.27
N LEU A 52 13.12 -24.17 1.06
CA LEU A 52 12.66 -23.75 -0.26
C LEU A 52 13.83 -23.22 -1.11
N SER A 53 14.66 -22.33 -0.54
CA SER A 53 15.84 -21.79 -1.20
C SER A 53 16.76 -22.91 -1.69
N ASN A 54 17.06 -23.91 -0.85
CA ASN A 54 17.88 -25.05 -1.24
C ASN A 54 17.25 -25.92 -2.35
N ASN A 55 15.93 -25.97 -2.45
CA ASN A 55 15.24 -26.76 -3.47
C ASN A 55 15.14 -26.00 -4.81
N TYR A 56 14.74 -24.73 -4.78
CA TYR A 56 14.47 -23.94 -5.98
C TYR A 56 15.72 -23.26 -6.57
N LEU A 57 16.72 -22.89 -5.75
CA LEU A 57 17.96 -22.30 -6.26
C LEU A 57 18.86 -23.32 -6.95
N LYS A 58 18.70 -24.63 -6.67
CA LYS A 58 19.41 -25.68 -7.42
C LYS A 58 18.94 -25.78 -8.87
N THR A 59 17.72 -25.34 -9.15
CA THR A 59 17.11 -25.38 -10.49
C THR A 59 17.07 -24.02 -11.19
N SER A 60 17.30 -22.93 -10.44
CA SER A 60 17.26 -21.57 -10.97
C SER A 60 18.67 -21.03 -11.16
N ASN A 61 19.01 -20.64 -12.40
CA ASN A 61 20.22 -19.86 -12.71
C ASN A 61 20.09 -18.39 -12.25
N SER A 62 19.41 -18.15 -11.14
CA SER A 62 19.23 -16.84 -10.51
C SER A 62 20.59 -16.21 -10.23
N LYS A 63 21.02 -15.32 -11.11
CA LYS A 63 22.15 -14.44 -10.83
C LYS A 63 21.58 -13.25 -10.08
N ILE A 64 22.14 -12.96 -8.91
CA ILE A 64 21.89 -11.70 -8.21
C ILE A 64 22.23 -10.57 -9.20
N VAL A 65 21.20 -9.94 -9.74
CA VAL A 65 21.36 -8.82 -10.68
C VAL A 65 21.80 -7.62 -9.85
N LYS A 66 23.02 -7.14 -10.11
CA LYS A 66 23.45 -5.86 -9.52
C LYS A 66 22.62 -4.75 -10.12
N ILE A 67 21.85 -4.07 -9.29
CA ILE A 67 21.11 -2.87 -9.69
C ILE A 67 22.14 -1.74 -9.88
N PRO A 68 22.25 -1.13 -11.07
CA PRO A 68 23.17 -0.03 -11.30
C PRO A 68 22.85 1.18 -10.42
N ARG A 69 23.88 1.95 -10.03
CA ARG A 69 23.69 3.19 -9.26
C ARG A 69 22.82 4.23 -9.97
N SER A 70 22.68 4.16 -11.29
CA SER A 70 21.80 5.02 -12.07
C SER A 70 20.32 4.89 -11.68
N PHE A 71 19.91 3.83 -10.99
CA PHE A 71 18.54 3.63 -10.48
C PHE A 71 18.26 4.34 -9.16
N LEU A 72 19.29 4.87 -8.48
CA LEU A 72 19.11 5.50 -7.18
C LEU A 72 18.08 6.65 -7.19
N PRO A 73 18.04 7.54 -8.20
CA PRO A 73 17.01 8.57 -8.28
C PRO A 73 15.59 8.00 -8.41
N ASP A 74 15.43 6.92 -9.18
CA ASP A 74 14.12 6.28 -9.32
C ASP A 74 13.70 5.57 -8.03
N LEU A 75 14.64 4.95 -7.33
CA LEU A 75 14.41 4.35 -6.02
C LEU A 75 14.00 5.38 -4.97
N GLU A 76 14.67 6.54 -4.92
CA GLU A 76 14.34 7.63 -4.01
C GLU A 76 12.91 8.15 -4.25
N LYS A 77 12.58 8.44 -5.51
CA LYS A 77 11.24 8.89 -5.91
C LYS A 77 10.17 7.83 -5.61
N SER A 78 10.46 6.56 -5.91
CA SER A 78 9.56 5.43 -5.64
C SER A 78 9.29 5.22 -4.16
N PHE A 79 10.34 5.35 -3.33
CA PHE A 79 10.23 5.28 -1.88
C PHE A 79 9.37 6.42 -1.35
N TYR A 80 9.63 7.66 -1.80
CA TYR A 80 8.87 8.82 -1.39
C TYR A 80 7.39 8.72 -1.79
N LEU A 81 7.10 8.26 -3.01
CA LEU A 81 5.73 7.95 -3.44
C LEU A 81 5.06 6.94 -2.52
N SER A 82 5.75 5.84 -2.21
CA SER A 82 5.22 4.80 -1.32
C SER A 82 4.90 5.35 0.07
N MET A 83 5.68 6.32 0.56
CA MET A 83 5.36 7.02 1.81
C MET A 83 4.08 7.85 1.68
N ILE A 84 3.90 8.63 0.61
CA ILE A 84 2.68 9.40 0.37
C ILE A 84 1.46 8.47 0.37
N ILE A 85 1.54 7.38 -0.41
CA ILE A 85 0.43 6.43 -0.54
C ILE A 85 0.13 5.71 0.78
N SER A 86 1.15 5.30 1.54
CA SER A 86 0.93 4.68 2.84
C SER A 86 0.28 5.65 3.85
N HIS A 87 0.64 6.93 3.82
CA HIS A 87 -0.01 7.93 4.68
C HIS A 87 -1.44 8.23 4.21
N ALA A 88 -1.70 8.28 2.90
CA ALA A 88 -3.04 8.45 2.36
C ALA A 88 -3.99 7.35 2.86
N GLN A 89 -3.54 6.09 2.78
CA GLN A 89 -4.28 4.93 3.25
C GLN A 89 -4.56 5.01 4.76
N GLY A 90 -3.54 5.32 5.57
CA GLY A 90 -3.69 5.43 7.03
C GLY A 90 -4.61 6.59 7.46
N LEU A 91 -4.51 7.75 6.82
CA LEU A 91 -5.38 8.89 7.11
C LEU A 91 -6.83 8.62 6.73
N HIS A 92 -7.07 7.96 5.58
CA HIS A 92 -8.40 7.51 5.19
C HIS A 92 -8.99 6.53 6.22
N LEU A 93 -8.19 5.57 6.71
CA LEU A 93 -8.62 4.65 7.76
C LEU A 93 -9.02 5.39 9.05
N ILE A 94 -8.20 6.34 9.49
CA ILE A 94 -8.49 7.13 10.70
C ILE A 94 -9.76 7.96 10.52
N LYS A 95 -9.94 8.58 9.36
CA LYS A 95 -11.16 9.34 9.04
C LYS A 95 -12.38 8.44 9.12
N LYS A 96 -12.36 7.29 8.43
CA LYS A 96 -13.47 6.34 8.40
C LYS A 96 -13.80 5.80 9.79
N ALA A 97 -12.78 5.46 10.57
CA ALA A 97 -12.94 5.04 11.96
C ALA A 97 -13.58 6.14 12.82
N SER A 98 -13.12 7.39 12.65
CA SER A 98 -13.68 8.54 13.37
C SER A 98 -15.16 8.77 13.05
N GLU A 99 -15.58 8.55 11.81
CA GLU A 99 -16.98 8.67 11.39
C GLU A 99 -17.83 7.54 11.99
N ILE A 100 -17.38 6.29 11.86
CA ILE A 100 -18.13 5.11 12.34
C ILE A 100 -18.24 5.10 13.87
N TYR A 101 -17.18 5.46 14.57
CA TYR A 101 -17.14 5.41 16.04
C TYR A 101 -17.46 6.75 16.72
N GLY A 102 -17.73 7.82 15.95
CA GLY A 102 -18.10 9.13 16.50
C GLY A 102 -16.98 9.86 17.25
N TYR A 103 -15.70 9.52 17.00
CA TYR A 103 -14.56 10.08 17.75
C TYR A 103 -14.27 11.56 17.45
N SER A 104 -14.81 12.12 16.35
CA SER A 104 -14.59 13.51 15.95
C SER A 104 -13.09 13.89 15.86
N ILE A 105 -12.26 13.00 15.32
CA ILE A 105 -10.81 13.19 15.19
C ILE A 105 -10.49 14.31 14.20
N ASP A 106 -9.74 15.30 14.67
CA ASP A 106 -9.12 16.32 13.83
C ASP A 106 -7.76 15.80 13.29
N LEU A 107 -7.75 15.38 12.03
CA LEU A 107 -6.55 14.84 11.37
C LEU A 107 -5.38 15.83 11.37
N LYS A 108 -5.63 17.14 11.28
CA LYS A 108 -4.58 18.15 11.30
C LYS A 108 -3.94 18.21 12.69
N LYS A 109 -4.74 18.23 13.76
CA LYS A 109 -4.21 18.19 15.14
C LYS A 109 -3.45 16.88 15.38
N LEU A 110 -3.96 15.75 14.90
CA LEU A 110 -3.27 14.46 14.98
C LEU A 110 -1.88 14.51 14.32
N LEU A 111 -1.79 14.98 13.07
CA LEU A 111 -0.51 15.11 12.37
C LEU A 111 0.43 16.08 13.10
N LYS A 112 -0.09 17.16 13.69
CA LYS A 112 0.73 18.09 14.48
C LYS A 112 1.41 17.40 15.68
N LEU A 113 0.76 16.41 16.30
CA LEU A 113 1.35 15.58 17.35
C LEU A 113 2.43 14.64 16.81
N TRP A 114 2.24 14.08 15.60
CA TRP A 114 3.23 13.18 15.00
C TRP A 114 4.54 13.87 14.58
N ARG A 115 4.57 15.20 14.46
CA ARG A 115 5.78 15.97 14.13
C ARG A 115 6.89 15.85 15.19
N GLY A 116 6.54 15.77 16.46
CA GLY A 116 7.50 15.83 17.56
C GLY A 116 7.28 14.68 18.54
N GLY A 117 8.10 13.62 18.45
CA GLY A 117 8.09 12.51 19.39
C GLY A 117 7.63 11.17 18.83
N SER A 118 7.00 11.14 17.65
CA SER A 118 6.67 9.89 16.97
C SER A 118 7.87 9.31 16.21
N VAL A 119 7.89 7.98 16.03
CA VAL A 119 8.89 7.28 15.19
C VAL A 119 8.77 7.68 13.72
N ILE A 120 7.57 8.05 13.26
CA ILE A 120 7.29 8.40 11.86
C ILE A 120 7.50 9.90 11.54
N ARG A 121 8.03 10.68 12.51
CA ARG A 121 8.31 12.11 12.31
C ARG A 121 9.18 12.32 11.07
N SER A 122 8.74 13.20 10.18
CA SER A 122 9.41 13.45 8.91
C SER A 122 8.82 14.68 8.21
N LYS A 123 9.50 15.18 7.18
CA LYS A 123 9.04 16.34 6.39
C LYS A 123 7.69 16.11 5.73
N ILE A 124 7.35 14.85 5.39
CA ILE A 124 6.04 14.52 4.80
C ILE A 124 4.88 14.89 5.73
N ILE A 125 5.05 14.79 7.05
CA ILE A 125 3.99 15.13 8.01
C ILE A 125 3.65 16.62 7.94
N TYR A 126 4.65 17.48 7.73
CA TYR A 126 4.42 18.92 7.52
C TYR A 126 3.65 19.16 6.22
N ARG A 127 4.04 18.48 5.14
CA ARG A 127 3.34 18.54 3.86
C ARG A 127 1.88 18.12 3.97
N LEU A 128 1.60 17.03 4.69
CA LEU A 128 0.22 16.57 4.92
C LEU A 128 -0.61 17.56 5.75
N ILE A 129 0.02 18.29 6.68
CA ILE A 129 -0.65 19.36 7.42
C ILE A 129 -1.04 20.51 6.48
N GLU A 130 -0.14 20.93 5.59
CA GLU A 130 -0.43 21.98 4.59
C GLU A 130 -1.63 21.59 3.71
N VAL A 131 -1.68 20.33 3.25
CA VAL A 131 -2.82 19.81 2.47
C VAL A 131 -4.13 19.91 3.26
N LEU A 132 -4.14 19.52 4.54
CA LEU A 132 -5.34 19.62 5.37
C LEU A 132 -5.69 21.06 5.78
N GLU A 133 -4.73 21.99 5.75
CA GLU A 133 -4.99 23.42 5.98
C GLU A 133 -5.63 24.07 4.76
N ARG A 134 -5.19 23.69 3.55
CA ARG A 134 -5.76 24.17 2.28
C ARG A 134 -7.09 23.52 1.93
N SER A 135 -7.28 22.24 2.25
CA SER A 135 -8.51 21.50 1.98
C SER A 135 -9.06 20.80 3.23
N PRO A 136 -9.65 21.55 4.18
CA PRO A 136 -10.28 20.98 5.35
C PRO A 136 -11.38 19.99 4.97
N GLY A 137 -11.36 18.80 5.57
CA GLY A 137 -12.38 17.77 5.35
C GLY A 137 -12.20 16.92 4.08
N ILE A 138 -11.08 17.07 3.37
CA ILE A 138 -10.77 16.26 2.18
C ILE A 138 -10.98 14.75 2.46
N GLU A 139 -11.59 14.06 1.50
CA GLU A 139 -11.89 12.62 1.64
C GLU A 139 -10.64 11.77 1.58
N ASN A 140 -9.77 12.10 0.62
CA ASN A 140 -8.51 11.42 0.43
C ASN A 140 -7.48 12.46 0.01
N ILE A 141 -6.30 12.44 0.63
CA ILE A 141 -5.24 13.41 0.32
C ILE A 141 -4.80 13.40 -1.15
N LEU A 142 -5.05 12.29 -1.86
CA LEU A 142 -4.76 12.16 -3.29
C LEU A 142 -5.68 13.02 -4.18
N LEU A 143 -6.73 13.62 -3.62
CA LEU A 143 -7.61 14.57 -4.30
C LEU A 143 -7.05 16.01 -4.26
N ASP A 144 -6.03 16.30 -3.46
CA ASP A 144 -5.36 17.61 -3.47
C ASP A 144 -4.57 17.77 -4.77
N GLU A 145 -4.74 18.93 -5.42
CA GLU A 145 -4.17 19.17 -6.76
C GLU A 145 -2.63 19.12 -6.78
N GLU A 146 -1.97 19.62 -5.72
CA GLU A 146 -0.51 19.60 -5.66
C GLU A 146 0.00 18.18 -5.42
N VAL A 147 -0.64 17.43 -4.51
CA VAL A 147 -0.31 16.01 -4.26
C VAL A 147 -0.56 15.18 -5.52
N TYR A 148 -1.66 15.42 -6.22
CA TYR A 148 -1.98 14.75 -7.48
C TYR A 148 -0.88 14.94 -8.53
N LYS A 149 -0.43 16.18 -8.76
CA LYS A 149 0.64 16.48 -9.73
C LYS A 149 1.96 15.81 -9.32
N GLU A 150 2.32 15.89 -8.05
CA GLU A 150 3.53 15.26 -7.50
C GLU A 150 3.50 13.73 -7.67
N VAL A 151 2.36 13.09 -7.36
CA VAL A 151 2.16 11.64 -7.50
C VAL A 151 2.35 11.19 -8.94
N LEU A 152 1.85 11.94 -9.94
CA LEU A 152 2.02 11.61 -11.36
C LEU A 152 3.49 11.59 -11.78
N GLU A 153 4.28 12.55 -11.32
CA GLU A 153 5.72 12.62 -11.63
C GLU A 153 6.48 11.46 -10.98
N LEU A 154 6.16 11.15 -9.72
CA LEU A 154 6.82 10.07 -8.98
C LEU A 154 6.42 8.68 -9.50
N GLU A 155 5.18 8.50 -9.96
CA GLU A 155 4.70 7.22 -10.48
C GLU A 155 5.52 6.77 -11.70
N ARG A 156 5.97 7.71 -12.54
CA ARG A 156 6.82 7.39 -13.69
C ARG A 156 8.12 6.69 -13.24
N ALA A 157 8.77 7.21 -12.20
CA ALA A 157 9.98 6.62 -11.63
C ALA A 157 9.70 5.22 -11.06
N LEU A 158 8.58 5.06 -10.36
CA LEU A 158 8.13 3.75 -9.82
C LEU A 158 7.94 2.70 -10.92
N ARG A 159 7.33 3.08 -12.05
CA ARG A 159 7.13 2.17 -13.19
C ARG A 159 8.45 1.74 -13.81
N ILE A 160 9.38 2.68 -14.00
CA ILE A 160 10.72 2.39 -14.54
C ILE A 160 11.47 1.46 -13.59
N LEU A 161 11.45 1.76 -12.29
CA LEU A 161 12.11 0.91 -11.30
C LEU A 161 11.53 -0.51 -11.30
N LEU A 162 10.20 -0.63 -11.24
CA LEU A 162 9.53 -1.93 -11.21
C LEU A 162 9.75 -2.73 -12.50
N SER A 163 9.75 -2.10 -13.68
CA SER A 163 9.96 -2.83 -14.95
C SER A 163 11.32 -3.55 -14.98
N HIS A 164 12.34 -2.98 -14.34
CA HIS A 164 13.66 -3.60 -14.21
C HIS A 164 13.71 -4.61 -13.08
N LEU A 165 13.07 -4.33 -11.94
CA LEU A 165 13.09 -5.25 -10.80
C LEU A 165 12.30 -6.53 -11.06
N LYS A 166 11.31 -6.53 -11.96
CA LYS A 166 10.51 -7.72 -12.29
C LYS A 166 11.26 -8.81 -13.03
N SER A 167 12.39 -8.50 -13.68
CA SER A 167 13.28 -9.52 -14.24
C SER A 167 14.33 -10.01 -13.24
N THR A 168 14.24 -9.57 -11.99
CA THR A 168 15.14 -9.98 -10.89
C THR A 168 14.37 -10.77 -9.84
N ASP A 169 15.09 -11.57 -9.04
CA ASP A 169 14.54 -12.28 -7.89
C ASP A 169 14.49 -11.41 -6.61
N ILE A 170 14.30 -10.10 -6.76
CA ILE A 170 14.19 -9.15 -5.65
C ILE A 170 12.71 -8.87 -5.38
N PRO A 171 12.16 -9.27 -4.22
CA PRO A 171 10.77 -8.98 -3.88
C PRO A 171 10.57 -7.49 -3.59
N THR A 172 9.56 -6.89 -4.21
CA THR A 172 9.24 -5.45 -4.13
C THR A 172 7.79 -5.17 -3.69
N PRO A 173 7.27 -5.85 -2.65
CA PRO A 173 5.84 -5.89 -2.35
C PRO A 173 5.21 -4.52 -2.07
N LEU A 174 5.91 -3.64 -1.35
CA LEU A 174 5.39 -2.29 -1.05
C LEU A 174 5.32 -1.42 -2.31
N LEU A 175 6.33 -1.54 -3.19
CA LEU A 175 6.37 -0.79 -4.45
C LEU A 175 5.25 -1.28 -5.40
N ASP A 176 5.07 -2.59 -5.49
CA ASP A 176 3.98 -3.21 -6.26
C ASP A 176 2.62 -2.78 -5.74
N SER A 177 2.42 -2.87 -4.42
CA SER A 177 1.20 -2.48 -3.73
C SER A 177 0.88 -0.99 -3.97
N THR A 178 1.89 -0.13 -3.88
CA THR A 178 1.78 1.31 -4.15
C THR A 178 1.28 1.58 -5.57
N LEU A 179 1.90 0.95 -6.57
CA LEU A 179 1.51 1.14 -7.97
C LEU A 179 0.10 0.60 -8.24
N ASN A 180 -0.22 -0.60 -7.74
CA ASN A 180 -1.52 -1.23 -7.94
C ASN A 180 -2.65 -0.44 -7.25
N TYR A 181 -2.42 0.05 -6.03
CA TYR A 181 -3.35 0.91 -5.32
C TYR A 181 -3.62 2.19 -6.11
N LEU A 182 -2.58 2.88 -6.59
CA LEU A 182 -2.73 4.10 -7.39
C LEU A 182 -3.50 3.87 -8.68
N ILE A 183 -3.16 2.83 -9.45
CA ILE A 183 -3.87 2.47 -10.68
C ILE A 183 -5.34 2.19 -10.38
N SER A 184 -5.63 1.51 -9.27
CA SER A 184 -7.00 1.14 -8.91
C SER A 184 -7.82 2.35 -8.50
N MET A 185 -7.27 3.21 -7.64
CA MET A 185 -7.96 4.39 -7.10
C MET A 185 -8.29 5.45 -8.17
N ARG A 186 -7.54 5.49 -9.27
CA ARG A 186 -7.76 6.46 -10.36
C ARG A 186 -8.58 5.93 -11.54
N ARG A 187 -9.10 4.70 -11.44
CA ARG A 187 -9.92 4.10 -12.50
C ARG A 187 -11.39 4.23 -12.14
N GLU A 188 -12.17 4.82 -13.05
CA GLU A 188 -13.63 4.85 -12.94
C GLU A 188 -14.23 3.43 -12.96
N ARG A 189 -13.66 2.54 -13.78
CA ARG A 189 -14.10 1.15 -13.92
C ARG A 189 -12.97 0.18 -13.61
N LEU A 190 -13.16 -0.61 -12.57
CA LEU A 190 -12.31 -1.75 -12.22
C LEU A 190 -12.84 -3.04 -12.85
N PRO A 191 -11.97 -4.03 -13.11
CA PRO A 191 -12.40 -5.34 -13.61
C PRO A 191 -13.15 -6.18 -12.56
N THR A 192 -13.65 -5.57 -11.48
CA THR A 192 -14.42 -6.25 -10.42
C THR A 192 -15.83 -6.63 -10.87
N ASN A 193 -16.28 -6.12 -12.03
CA ASN A 193 -17.50 -6.59 -12.68
C ASN A 193 -17.46 -8.11 -12.95
N ILE A 194 -16.31 -8.69 -13.34
CA ILE A 194 -16.21 -10.15 -13.51
C ILE A 194 -16.39 -10.89 -12.18
N ILE A 195 -15.90 -10.32 -11.07
CA ILE A 195 -16.06 -10.91 -9.74
C ILE A 195 -17.54 -10.93 -9.37
N GLN A 196 -18.29 -9.86 -9.64
CA GLN A 196 -19.74 -9.83 -9.40
C GLN A 196 -20.47 -10.93 -10.19
N LEU A 197 -20.13 -11.10 -11.48
CA LEU A 197 -20.72 -12.16 -12.31
C LEU A 197 -20.36 -13.56 -11.83
N LEU A 198 -19.11 -13.81 -11.42
CA LEU A 198 -18.69 -15.11 -10.88
C LEU A 198 -19.41 -15.41 -9.56
N ARG A 199 -19.51 -14.43 -8.66
CA ARG A 199 -20.25 -14.54 -7.40
C ARG A 199 -21.70 -14.92 -7.65
N ASP A 200 -22.33 -14.29 -8.63
CA ASP A 200 -23.69 -14.65 -8.99
C ASP A 200 -23.79 -16.04 -9.63
N ARG A 201 -22.88 -16.38 -10.55
CA ARG A 201 -22.87 -17.69 -11.23
C ARG A 201 -22.75 -18.88 -10.28
N PHE A 202 -21.92 -18.76 -9.23
CA PHE A 202 -21.66 -19.87 -8.30
C PHE A 202 -22.45 -19.77 -6.99
N GLY A 203 -23.08 -18.63 -6.69
CA GLY A 203 -23.68 -18.36 -5.39
C GLY A 203 -24.96 -17.54 -5.39
N TYR A 204 -25.52 -17.23 -6.57
CA TYR A 204 -26.76 -16.46 -6.74
C TYR A 204 -26.78 -15.15 -5.93
N HIS A 205 -25.63 -14.48 -5.85
CA HIS A 205 -25.45 -13.26 -5.05
C HIS A 205 -26.13 -12.02 -5.67
N GLY A 206 -26.46 -12.08 -6.96
CA GLY A 206 -26.91 -10.99 -7.81
C GLY A 206 -25.87 -9.91 -8.04
N PHE A 207 -26.14 -9.02 -8.99
CA PHE A 207 -25.27 -7.90 -9.34
C PHE A 207 -26.09 -6.69 -9.82
N GLU A 208 -25.47 -5.52 -9.79
CA GLU A 208 -26.04 -4.27 -10.33
C GLU A 208 -25.55 -4.02 -11.76
N ARG A 209 -26.31 -3.24 -12.52
CA ARG A 209 -25.97 -2.83 -13.89
C ARG A 209 -25.77 -1.32 -13.96
N ILE A 210 -24.87 -0.90 -14.84
CA ILE A 210 -24.60 0.53 -15.07
C ILE A 210 -25.65 1.20 -15.97
N ASP A 211 -26.38 0.41 -16.78
CA ASP A 211 -27.38 0.90 -17.72
C ASP A 211 -28.82 0.85 -17.17
N LYS A 212 -29.05 0.13 -16.07
CA LYS A 212 -30.37 -0.07 -15.48
C LYS A 212 -30.28 -0.17 -13.95
N SER A 213 -31.17 0.52 -13.26
CA SER A 213 -31.34 0.37 -11.82
C SER A 213 -31.95 -0.98 -11.47
N GLY A 214 -31.54 -1.55 -10.33
CA GLY A 214 -32.04 -2.83 -9.82
C GLY A 214 -30.95 -3.87 -9.62
N LYS A 215 -31.36 -5.02 -9.09
CA LYS A 215 -30.51 -6.20 -8.85
C LYS A 215 -30.87 -7.30 -9.84
N PHE A 216 -29.87 -7.85 -10.50
CA PHE A 216 -30.01 -8.81 -11.58
C PHE A 216 -29.30 -10.12 -11.24
N HIS A 217 -29.70 -11.20 -11.90
CA HIS A 217 -29.07 -12.50 -11.85
C HIS A 217 -28.76 -12.99 -13.28
N LEU A 218 -27.73 -13.81 -13.42
CA LEU A 218 -27.46 -14.59 -14.61
C LEU A 218 -28.51 -15.69 -14.74
N GLU A 219 -28.91 -15.97 -15.98
CA GLU A 219 -29.75 -17.13 -16.33
C GLU A 219 -28.99 -18.47 -16.19
#